data_AF-A0A1Z1WNY2-F1
#
_entry.id   AF-A0A1Z1WNY2-F1
#
_cell.length_a   1.000
_cell.length_b   1.000
_cell.length_c   1.000
_cell.angle_alpha   90.00
_cell.angle_beta   90.00
_cell.angle_gamma   90.00
#
_symmetry.space_group_name_H-M   'P 1'
#
loop_
_entity.id
_entity.type
_entity.pdbx_description
1 polymer ?
#
loop_
_entity_poly.entity_id
_entity_poly.type
_entity_poly.pdbx_seq_one_letter_code
_entity_poly.pdbx_strand_id
1 'polypeptide(L)'
;MKQHVTVVTGGTRGIGAAVALRLAQDGHDVAVGYRSDEQAAERTAQAVRATGRRCVAVRLDTTDEKDVDRLFETAAAELGTVTGLVNNAGVSGPNGPLAEADAEGMRRAIDVNVLGYLLCARRAVRDMTRTGGGAIVNISSGAATLGSPGQYVHYAATKAATDTMTVGLAKEVAPLGIRVNCVAPGVIWTEFHEDPERPAKLATPSPWAARDGPRRSPAPSRGSCRTTRRTRRARSCASPAGCEAVHPLITGAERLTDDIVLRPASLADAEVLARAFRRSRDHLSPWDPVRPESFYTTEGQAERLRAQAEKSAVGLVAPWLLLDEDAGEVAGAVTLSHIAPAPLLSGNLGYWIDVTYAGRGLATAAATAVCQIADERLGLHRVEAGTLLDNTASQRVLAKCGFEEYGLARRYLHINGAWRDHRLFQRILNDRTP
;
A
#
# COMPACT_ATOMS: atom_id res chain seq x y z
N MET A 1 32.08 20.60 3.52
CA MET A 1 30.92 19.67 3.61
C MET A 1 31.37 18.30 3.10
N LYS A 2 30.85 17.21 3.66
CA LYS A 2 31.21 15.84 3.22
C LYS A 2 30.65 15.65 1.80
N GLN A 3 31.50 15.29 0.83
CA GLN A 3 31.08 15.11 -0.56
C GLN A 3 30.33 13.78 -0.69
N HIS A 4 29.12 13.81 -1.24
CA HIS A 4 28.28 12.63 -1.41
C HIS A 4 28.29 12.19 -2.87
N VAL A 5 28.69 10.95 -3.11
CA VAL A 5 28.63 10.29 -4.41
C VAL A 5 27.56 9.21 -4.37
N THR A 6 26.60 9.27 -5.29
CA THR A 6 25.49 8.31 -5.39
C THR A 6 25.46 7.64 -6.76
N VAL A 7 25.41 6.30 -6.76
CA VAL A 7 25.16 5.50 -7.96
C VAL A 7 23.66 5.31 -8.14
N VAL A 8 23.13 5.51 -9.34
CA VAL A 8 21.73 5.27 -9.70
C VAL A 8 21.65 4.28 -10.87
N THR A 9 21.10 3.09 -10.64
CA THR A 9 20.92 2.11 -11.72
C THR A 9 19.66 2.41 -12.54
N GLY A 10 19.73 2.27 -13.86
CA GLY A 10 18.60 2.60 -14.75
C GLY A 10 18.25 4.09 -14.74
N GLY A 11 19.24 4.96 -14.61
CA GLY A 11 19.04 6.40 -14.39
C GLY A 11 18.75 7.21 -15.66
N THR A 12 18.42 6.59 -16.80
CA THR A 12 18.28 7.31 -18.08
C THR A 12 16.89 7.89 -18.35
N ARG A 13 15.86 7.39 -17.64
CA ARG A 13 14.46 7.76 -17.85
C ARG A 13 13.62 7.50 -16.61
N GLY A 14 12.36 7.97 -16.63
CA GLY A 14 11.37 7.73 -15.58
C GLY A 14 11.86 8.12 -14.19
N ILE A 15 11.63 7.26 -13.20
CA ILE A 15 12.06 7.49 -11.81
C ILE A 15 13.56 7.72 -11.72
N GLY A 16 14.36 6.91 -12.42
CA GLY A 16 15.82 6.96 -12.31
C GLY A 16 16.40 8.31 -12.70
N ALA A 17 15.96 8.89 -13.82
CA ALA A 17 16.40 10.21 -14.26
C ALA A 17 15.96 11.32 -13.30
N ALA A 18 14.72 11.25 -12.81
CA ALA A 18 14.21 12.22 -11.84
C ALA A 18 14.98 12.15 -10.50
N VAL A 19 15.32 10.94 -10.04
CA VAL A 19 16.14 10.74 -8.84
C VAL A 19 17.55 11.27 -9.03
N ALA A 20 18.19 11.01 -10.18
CA ALA A 20 19.52 11.51 -10.48
C ALA A 20 19.56 13.06 -10.44
N LEU A 21 18.59 13.71 -11.09
CA LEU A 21 18.51 15.18 -11.09
C LEU A 21 18.24 15.73 -9.68
N ARG A 22 17.34 15.11 -8.91
CA ARG A 22 17.03 15.56 -7.55
C ARG A 22 18.23 15.41 -6.61
N LEU A 23 18.95 14.29 -6.68
CA LEU A 23 20.18 14.08 -5.90
C LEU A 23 21.22 15.16 -6.20
N ALA A 24 21.34 15.55 -7.47
CA ALA A 24 22.26 16.61 -7.87
C ALA A 24 21.87 17.98 -7.28
N GLN A 25 20.57 18.31 -7.31
CA GLN A 25 20.04 19.52 -6.67
C GLN A 25 20.28 19.53 -5.15
N ASP A 26 20.28 18.35 -4.52
CA ASP A 26 20.60 18.16 -3.10
C ASP A 26 22.13 18.11 -2.84
N GLY A 27 22.97 18.29 -3.87
CA GLY A 27 24.42 18.46 -3.74
C GLY A 27 25.27 17.20 -4.00
N HIS A 28 24.68 16.11 -4.48
CA HIS A 28 25.42 14.87 -4.76
C HIS A 28 26.12 14.92 -6.11
N ASP A 29 27.29 14.29 -6.22
CA ASP A 29 27.78 13.81 -7.51
C ASP A 29 27.13 12.48 -7.84
N VAL A 30 26.80 12.26 -9.11
CA VAL A 30 25.93 11.13 -9.51
C VAL A 30 26.60 10.28 -10.59
N ALA A 31 26.63 8.97 -10.38
CA ALA A 31 26.95 8.01 -11.43
C ALA A 31 25.66 7.35 -11.93
N VAL A 32 25.37 7.47 -13.22
CA VAL A 32 24.15 6.93 -13.84
C VAL A 32 24.49 5.65 -14.60
N GLY A 33 23.92 4.53 -14.18
CA GLY A 33 23.98 3.27 -14.91
C GLY A 33 22.90 3.16 -15.99
N TYR A 34 23.26 2.74 -17.20
CA TYR A 34 22.34 2.55 -18.32
C TYR A 34 22.61 1.28 -19.12
N ARG A 35 21.58 0.67 -19.73
CA ARG A 35 21.76 -0.59 -20.47
C ARG A 35 22.11 -0.40 -21.96
N SER A 36 21.28 0.35 -22.69
CA SER A 36 21.37 0.44 -24.15
C SER A 36 21.20 1.86 -24.74
N ASP A 37 20.43 2.75 -24.11
CA ASP A 37 20.19 4.11 -24.62
C ASP A 37 21.23 5.10 -24.07
N GLU A 38 22.36 5.17 -24.75
CA GLU A 38 23.47 6.08 -24.41
C GLU A 38 23.08 7.56 -24.55
N GLN A 39 22.25 7.90 -25.54
CA GLN A 39 21.83 9.29 -25.73
C GLN A 39 20.93 9.77 -24.58
N ALA A 40 20.01 8.95 -24.10
CA ALA A 40 19.21 9.26 -22.91
C ALA A 40 20.06 9.36 -21.64
N ALA A 41 21.06 8.48 -21.51
CA ALA A 41 22.02 8.54 -20.40
C ALA A 41 22.78 9.86 -20.40
N GLU A 42 23.30 10.28 -21.56
CA GLU A 42 24.05 11.53 -21.69
C GLU A 42 23.16 12.76 -21.49
N ARG A 43 21.89 12.75 -21.96
CA ARG A 43 20.93 13.82 -21.63
C ARG A 43 20.73 13.96 -20.12
N THR A 44 20.59 12.85 -19.41
CA THR A 44 20.46 12.89 -17.94
C THR A 44 21.74 13.39 -17.29
N ALA A 45 22.91 12.93 -17.75
CA ALA A 45 24.19 13.37 -17.22
C ALA A 45 24.43 14.87 -17.45
N GLN A 46 24.06 15.41 -18.61
CA GLN A 46 24.11 16.85 -18.90
C GLN A 46 23.17 17.64 -18.00
N ALA A 47 21.95 17.16 -17.77
CA ALA A 47 21.01 17.80 -16.85
C ALA A 47 21.55 17.85 -15.40
N VAL A 48 22.19 16.76 -14.95
CA VAL A 48 22.89 16.75 -13.65
C VAL A 48 24.05 17.75 -13.65
N ARG A 49 24.90 17.77 -14.69
CA ARG A 49 26.03 18.70 -14.78
C ARG A 49 25.60 20.17 -14.79
N ALA A 50 24.45 20.47 -15.39
CA ALA A 50 23.87 21.81 -15.39
C ALA A 50 23.51 22.33 -13.98
N THR A 51 23.38 21.45 -12.98
CA THR A 51 23.19 21.86 -11.56
C THR A 51 24.49 22.27 -10.87
N GLY A 52 25.63 22.21 -11.56
CA GLY A 52 26.97 22.44 -10.98
C GLY A 52 27.57 21.21 -10.28
N ARG A 53 26.93 20.04 -10.40
CA ARG A 53 27.44 18.76 -9.88
C ARG A 53 28.16 17.97 -10.95
N ARG A 54 28.96 16.97 -10.55
CA ARG A 54 29.63 16.07 -11.49
C ARG A 54 28.76 14.85 -11.77
N CYS A 55 28.79 14.39 -13.02
CA CYS A 55 28.08 13.19 -13.45
C CYS A 55 28.88 12.36 -14.43
N VAL A 56 28.86 11.05 -14.26
CA VAL A 56 29.36 10.07 -15.24
C VAL A 56 28.23 9.10 -15.61
N ALA A 57 28.06 8.84 -16.90
CA ALA A 57 27.15 7.81 -17.39
C ALA A 57 27.97 6.56 -17.73
N VAL A 58 27.55 5.40 -17.26
CA VAL A 58 28.28 4.14 -17.44
C VAL A 58 27.33 3.05 -17.91
N ARG A 59 27.69 2.40 -19.02
CA ARG A 59 26.93 1.24 -19.51
C ARG A 59 26.97 0.13 -18.47
N LEU A 60 25.85 -0.52 -18.21
CA LEU A 60 25.64 -1.47 -17.13
C LEU A 60 24.55 -2.47 -17.52
N ASP A 61 24.90 -3.76 -17.53
CA ASP A 61 23.94 -4.82 -17.22
C ASP A 61 24.04 -5.20 -15.74
N THR A 62 22.96 -4.98 -14.98
CA THR A 62 22.96 -5.23 -13.53
C THR A 62 23.08 -6.73 -13.20
N THR A 63 22.84 -7.62 -14.16
CA THR A 63 22.94 -9.07 -13.94
C THR A 63 24.38 -9.59 -14.08
N ASP A 64 25.31 -8.78 -14.58
CA ASP A 64 26.73 -9.13 -14.71
C ASP A 64 27.56 -8.43 -13.62
N GLU A 65 28.18 -9.23 -12.75
CA GLU A 65 29.00 -8.73 -11.64
C GLU A 65 30.16 -7.84 -12.12
N LYS A 66 30.75 -8.12 -13.29
CA LYS A 66 31.87 -7.32 -13.84
C LYS A 66 31.41 -5.93 -14.26
N ASP A 67 30.19 -5.84 -14.81
CA ASP A 67 29.59 -4.57 -15.21
C ASP A 67 29.23 -3.72 -13.99
N VAL A 68 28.70 -4.36 -12.94
CA VAL A 68 28.48 -3.71 -11.64
C VAL A 68 29.81 -3.20 -11.06
N ASP A 69 30.86 -4.02 -11.08
CA ASP A 69 32.16 -3.62 -10.56
C ASP A 69 32.74 -2.42 -11.33
N ARG A 70 32.69 -2.46 -12.66
CA ARG A 70 33.11 -1.36 -13.54
C ARG A 70 32.37 -0.06 -13.24
N LEU A 71 31.05 -0.11 -13.03
CA LEU A 71 30.26 1.08 -12.67
C LEU A 71 30.77 1.73 -11.39
N PHE A 72 30.99 0.95 -10.33
CA PHE A 72 31.44 1.47 -9.05
C PHE A 72 32.90 1.96 -9.10
N GLU A 73 33.76 1.29 -9.86
CA GLU A 73 35.16 1.72 -10.09
C GLU A 73 35.22 3.03 -10.85
N THR A 74 34.46 3.17 -11.94
CA THR A 74 34.37 4.43 -12.69
C THR A 74 33.80 5.55 -11.82
N ALA A 75 32.74 5.28 -11.03
CA ALA A 75 32.19 6.25 -10.10
C ALA A 75 33.22 6.70 -9.07
N ALA A 76 33.99 5.76 -8.50
CA ALA A 76 35.03 6.05 -7.54
C ALA A 76 36.19 6.87 -8.13
N ALA A 77 36.63 6.55 -9.34
CA ALA A 77 37.72 7.25 -10.02
C ALA A 77 37.33 8.68 -10.41
N GLU A 78 36.15 8.86 -10.98
CA GLU A 78 35.71 10.15 -11.53
C GLU A 78 35.09 11.07 -10.46
N LEU A 79 34.33 10.50 -9.52
CA LEU A 79 33.51 11.24 -8.58
C LEU A 79 34.01 11.13 -7.12
N GLY A 80 34.85 10.15 -6.82
CA GLY A 80 35.27 9.85 -5.45
C GLY A 80 34.39 8.77 -4.79
N THR A 81 34.63 8.50 -3.51
CA THR A 81 34.07 7.31 -2.88
C THR A 81 32.54 7.28 -2.86
N VAL A 82 31.97 6.17 -3.32
CA VAL A 82 30.52 5.93 -3.33
C VAL A 82 29.97 5.83 -1.90
N THR A 83 29.04 6.74 -1.59
CA THR A 83 28.35 6.82 -0.28
C THR A 83 26.84 6.57 -0.39
N GLY A 84 26.32 6.48 -1.62
CA GLY A 84 24.92 6.24 -1.91
C GLY A 84 24.72 5.24 -3.04
N LEU A 85 23.67 4.42 -2.95
CA LEU A 85 23.16 3.59 -4.04
C LEU A 85 21.64 3.75 -4.14
N VAL A 86 21.15 3.95 -5.35
CA VAL A 86 19.73 3.79 -5.71
C VAL A 86 19.62 2.64 -6.70
N ASN A 87 19.14 1.50 -6.22
CA ASN A 87 18.76 0.38 -7.06
C ASN A 87 17.38 0.66 -7.67
N ASN A 88 17.37 1.07 -8.93
CA ASN A 88 16.17 1.48 -9.64
C ASN A 88 15.95 0.72 -10.96
N ALA A 89 17.00 0.19 -11.59
CA ALA A 89 16.86 -0.60 -12.82
C ALA A 89 15.80 -1.71 -12.65
N GLY A 90 15.05 -2.03 -13.70
CA GLY A 90 14.04 -3.06 -13.59
C GLY A 90 13.36 -3.37 -14.91
N VAL A 91 12.76 -4.55 -15.00
CA VAL A 91 11.92 -4.99 -16.12
C VAL A 91 10.63 -5.62 -15.59
N SER A 92 9.52 -5.47 -16.31
CA SER A 92 8.25 -6.13 -15.98
C SER A 92 8.27 -7.62 -16.32
N GLY A 93 9.04 -8.03 -17.33
CA GLY A 93 8.91 -9.37 -17.94
C GLY A 93 7.62 -9.48 -18.78
N PRO A 94 7.17 -10.71 -19.09
CA PRO A 94 5.97 -10.94 -19.89
C PRO A 94 4.72 -10.40 -19.19
N ASN A 95 3.72 -10.00 -19.98
CA ASN A 95 2.45 -9.46 -19.51
C ASN A 95 1.33 -10.45 -19.87
N GLY A 96 0.48 -10.78 -18.90
CA GLY A 96 -0.64 -11.71 -19.04
C GLY A 96 -0.82 -12.65 -17.84
N PRO A 97 -1.73 -13.63 -17.95
CA PRO A 97 -1.89 -14.69 -16.97
C PRO A 97 -0.59 -15.46 -16.74
N LEU A 98 -0.35 -15.92 -15.50
CA LEU A 98 0.86 -16.67 -15.15
C LEU A 98 1.05 -17.94 -16.01
N ALA A 99 -0.04 -18.57 -16.44
CA ALA A 99 -0.01 -19.75 -17.29
C ALA A 99 0.55 -19.48 -18.70
N GLU A 100 0.54 -18.23 -19.15
CA GLU A 100 1.02 -17.80 -20.46
C GLU A 100 2.40 -17.14 -20.40
N ALA A 101 2.89 -16.85 -19.20
CA ALA A 101 4.20 -16.25 -19.01
C ALA A 101 5.33 -17.23 -19.39
N ASP A 102 6.20 -16.81 -20.30
CA ASP A 102 7.33 -17.62 -20.72
C ASP A 102 8.43 -17.67 -19.63
N ALA A 103 9.09 -18.82 -19.52
CA ALA A 103 10.07 -19.05 -18.47
C ALA A 103 11.33 -18.17 -18.61
N GLU A 104 11.70 -17.76 -19.82
CA GLU A 104 12.88 -16.94 -20.07
C GLU A 104 12.65 -15.50 -19.58
N GLY A 105 11.50 -14.93 -19.91
CA GLY A 105 11.06 -13.61 -19.45
C GLY A 105 10.88 -13.55 -17.94
N MET A 106 10.36 -14.62 -17.32
CA MET A 106 10.30 -14.74 -15.86
C MET A 106 11.70 -14.77 -15.23
N ARG A 107 12.63 -15.57 -15.78
CA ARG A 107 14.03 -15.62 -15.29
C ARG A 107 14.69 -14.26 -15.41
N ARG A 108 14.54 -13.60 -16.56
CA ARG A 108 15.10 -12.26 -16.79
C ARG A 108 14.55 -11.23 -15.79
N ALA A 109 13.27 -11.30 -15.44
CA ALA A 109 12.69 -10.44 -14.41
C ALA A 109 13.34 -10.69 -13.03
N ILE A 110 13.56 -11.95 -12.65
CA ILE A 110 14.26 -12.31 -11.41
C ILE A 110 15.72 -11.82 -11.44
N ASP A 111 16.42 -12.06 -12.55
CA ASP A 111 17.84 -11.71 -12.69
C ASP A 111 18.04 -10.20 -12.56
N VAL A 112 17.22 -9.38 -13.24
CA VAL A 112 17.35 -7.92 -13.18
C VAL A 112 16.83 -7.36 -11.85
N ASN A 113 15.62 -7.73 -11.43
CA ASN A 113 14.94 -7.06 -10.32
C ASN A 113 15.39 -7.58 -8.94
N VAL A 114 15.98 -8.78 -8.87
CA VAL A 114 16.41 -9.41 -7.60
C VAL A 114 17.92 -9.59 -7.59
N LEU A 115 18.48 -10.40 -8.50
CA LEU A 115 19.92 -10.68 -8.52
C LEU A 115 20.71 -9.39 -8.76
N GLY A 116 20.29 -8.56 -9.71
CA GLY A 116 20.96 -7.29 -10.00
C GLY A 116 20.95 -6.32 -8.83
N TYR A 117 19.89 -6.31 -8.02
CA TYR A 117 19.82 -5.50 -6.80
C TYR A 117 20.78 -6.03 -5.76
N LEU A 118 20.85 -7.35 -5.61
CA LEU A 118 21.77 -8.01 -4.68
C LEU A 118 23.23 -7.76 -5.06
N LEU A 119 23.59 -7.85 -6.34
CA LEU A 119 24.95 -7.58 -6.83
C LEU A 119 25.36 -6.13 -6.58
N CYS A 120 24.50 -5.18 -6.95
CA CYS A 120 24.75 -3.75 -6.72
C CYS A 120 24.84 -3.43 -5.22
N ALA A 121 23.92 -3.97 -4.40
CA ALA A 121 23.93 -3.75 -2.96
C ALA A 121 25.17 -4.38 -2.30
N ARG A 122 25.55 -5.61 -2.70
CA ARG A 122 26.77 -6.27 -2.21
C ARG A 122 28.01 -5.43 -2.51
N ARG A 123 28.13 -4.89 -3.72
CA ARG A 123 29.25 -4.02 -4.09
C ARG A 123 29.23 -2.71 -3.28
N ALA A 124 28.08 -2.05 -3.17
CA ALA A 124 27.93 -0.82 -2.39
C ALA A 124 28.28 -1.02 -0.90
N VAL A 125 27.84 -2.12 -0.29
CA VAL A 125 28.14 -2.42 1.12
C VAL A 125 29.64 -2.58 1.35
N ARG A 126 30.38 -3.22 0.42
CA ARG A 126 31.84 -3.34 0.52
C ARG A 126 32.52 -1.97 0.54
N ASP A 127 32.09 -1.06 -0.35
CA ASP A 127 32.68 0.28 -0.46
C ASP A 127 32.29 1.19 0.72
N MET A 128 31.02 1.16 1.14
CA MET A 128 30.50 1.95 2.27
C MET A 128 31.07 1.49 3.62
N THR A 129 31.34 0.19 3.78
CA THR A 129 31.98 -0.34 5.01
C THR A 129 33.39 0.24 5.18
N ARG A 130 34.15 0.36 4.09
CA ARG A 130 35.51 0.93 4.12
C ARG A 130 35.53 2.42 4.47
N THR A 131 34.42 3.12 4.26
CA THR A 131 34.31 4.58 4.42
C THR A 131 33.47 5.02 5.61
N GLY A 132 32.99 4.06 6.42
CA GLY A 132 32.32 4.32 7.68
C GLY A 132 30.84 4.68 7.54
N GLY A 133 30.17 4.21 6.48
CA GLY A 133 28.71 4.28 6.35
C GLY A 133 28.22 4.75 4.98
N GLY A 134 26.90 4.74 4.82
CA GLY A 134 26.26 5.12 3.56
C GLY A 134 24.75 4.92 3.55
N ALA A 135 24.14 5.07 2.38
CA ALA A 135 22.71 4.88 2.20
C ALA A 135 22.39 4.09 0.93
N ILE A 136 21.47 3.13 1.04
CA ILE A 136 20.94 2.36 -0.08
C ILE A 136 19.42 2.57 -0.13
N VAL A 137 18.90 2.85 -1.33
CA VAL A 137 17.47 2.92 -1.60
C VAL A 137 17.14 1.93 -2.72
N ASN A 138 16.22 1.01 -2.44
CA ASN A 138 15.70 0.06 -3.43
C ASN A 138 14.32 0.50 -3.92
N ILE A 139 14.11 0.54 -5.22
CA ILE A 139 12.81 0.86 -5.83
C ILE A 139 11.99 -0.42 -6.02
N SER A 140 10.96 -0.57 -5.21
CA SER A 140 9.98 -1.65 -5.27
C SER A 140 8.79 -1.27 -6.18
N SER A 141 7.57 -1.68 -5.83
CA SER A 141 6.31 -1.34 -6.48
C SER A 141 5.14 -1.68 -5.56
N GLY A 142 4.02 -0.95 -5.67
CA GLY A 142 2.75 -1.36 -5.07
C GLY A 142 2.29 -2.76 -5.50
N ALA A 143 2.77 -3.26 -6.65
CA ALA A 143 2.59 -4.64 -7.09
C ALA A 143 3.09 -5.67 -6.08
N ALA A 144 4.11 -5.34 -5.27
CA ALA A 144 4.63 -6.22 -4.23
C ALA A 144 3.56 -6.63 -3.20
N THR A 145 2.60 -5.74 -2.94
CA THR A 145 1.48 -5.98 -2.02
C THR A 145 0.22 -6.46 -2.75
N LEU A 146 -0.02 -5.97 -3.97
CA LEU A 146 -1.25 -6.23 -4.73
C LEU A 146 -1.22 -7.55 -5.53
N GLY A 147 -0.06 -8.17 -5.74
CA GLY A 147 0.09 -9.46 -6.41
C GLY A 147 -0.12 -9.46 -7.93
N SER A 148 -0.77 -8.43 -8.49
CA SER A 148 -0.96 -8.20 -9.93
C SER A 148 -1.55 -9.40 -10.70
N PRO A 149 -2.70 -9.96 -10.25
CA PRO A 149 -3.33 -11.11 -10.88
C PRO A 149 -3.69 -10.84 -12.35
N GLY A 150 -3.50 -11.84 -13.21
CA GLY A 150 -3.81 -11.75 -14.64
C GLY A 150 -2.90 -10.85 -15.47
N GLN A 151 -1.85 -10.26 -14.88
CA GLN A 151 -0.96 -9.32 -15.58
C GLN A 151 0.53 -9.66 -15.43
N TYR A 152 1.08 -9.73 -14.20
CA TYR A 152 2.51 -10.01 -14.04
C TYR A 152 2.85 -10.48 -12.61
N VAL A 153 2.28 -11.63 -12.23
CA VAL A 153 2.47 -12.23 -10.90
C VAL A 153 3.95 -12.45 -10.56
N HIS A 154 4.77 -12.85 -11.54
CA HIS A 154 6.23 -12.99 -11.39
C HIS A 154 6.90 -11.65 -11.05
N TYR A 155 6.52 -10.56 -11.71
CA TYR A 155 7.03 -9.22 -11.39
C TYR A 155 6.68 -8.82 -9.96
N ALA A 156 5.42 -8.99 -9.56
CA ALA A 156 4.98 -8.73 -8.19
C ALA A 156 5.81 -9.53 -7.17
N ALA A 157 6.09 -10.80 -7.45
CA ALA A 157 6.98 -11.62 -6.63
C ALA A 157 8.41 -11.05 -6.55
N THR A 158 8.98 -10.56 -7.67
CA THR A 158 10.31 -9.91 -7.63
C THR A 158 10.32 -8.65 -6.77
N LYS A 159 9.24 -7.86 -6.77
CA LYS A 159 9.15 -6.64 -5.95
C LYS A 159 8.90 -6.94 -4.47
N ALA A 160 8.15 -7.99 -4.14
CA ALA A 160 8.08 -8.51 -2.78
C ALA A 160 9.45 -9.04 -2.28
N ALA A 161 10.26 -9.62 -3.17
CA ALA A 161 11.65 -9.97 -2.86
C ALA A 161 12.49 -8.72 -2.60
N THR A 162 12.32 -7.64 -3.38
CA THR A 162 12.94 -6.33 -3.13
C THR A 162 12.59 -5.78 -1.74
N ASP A 163 11.34 -5.86 -1.31
CA ASP A 163 10.91 -5.42 0.02
C ASP A 163 11.60 -6.23 1.12
N THR A 164 11.58 -7.56 0.97
CA THR A 164 12.14 -8.48 1.94
C THR A 164 13.67 -8.34 2.05
N MET A 165 14.37 -8.25 0.92
CA MET A 165 15.83 -8.04 0.92
C MET A 165 16.22 -6.70 1.53
N THR A 166 15.38 -5.67 1.38
CA THR A 166 15.62 -4.36 2.00
C THR A 166 15.59 -4.51 3.52
N VAL A 167 14.58 -5.18 4.08
CA VAL A 167 14.48 -5.43 5.53
C VAL A 167 15.65 -6.26 6.04
N GLY A 168 16.02 -7.32 5.31
CA GLY A 168 17.15 -8.18 5.67
C GLY A 168 18.47 -7.41 5.68
N LEU A 169 18.78 -6.73 4.57
CA LEU A 169 20.01 -5.99 4.41
C LEU A 169 20.09 -4.83 5.41
N ALA A 170 19.01 -4.07 5.62
CA ALA A 170 18.98 -2.98 6.61
C ALA A 170 19.42 -3.45 8.01
N LYS A 171 18.96 -4.62 8.43
CA LYS A 171 19.33 -5.21 9.73
C LYS A 171 20.78 -5.69 9.75
N GLU A 172 21.24 -6.27 8.65
CA GLU A 172 22.61 -6.77 8.51
C GLU A 172 23.65 -5.64 8.56
N VAL A 173 23.41 -4.54 7.85
CA VAL A 173 24.42 -3.48 7.66
C VAL A 173 24.27 -2.27 8.59
N ALA A 174 23.21 -2.24 9.42
CA ALA A 174 23.02 -1.17 10.41
C ALA A 174 24.22 -0.97 11.36
N PRO A 175 24.89 -2.03 11.89
CA PRO A 175 26.09 -1.87 12.71
C PRO A 175 27.27 -1.23 11.96
N LEU A 176 27.26 -1.29 10.63
CA LEU A 176 28.29 -0.70 9.76
C LEU A 176 28.00 0.77 9.42
N GLY A 177 26.97 1.38 10.01
CA GLY A 177 26.56 2.76 9.73
C GLY A 177 25.87 2.95 8.37
N ILE A 178 25.39 1.87 7.76
CA ILE A 178 24.71 1.90 6.46
C ILE A 178 23.20 1.81 6.67
N ARG A 179 22.44 2.73 6.06
CA ARG A 179 20.98 2.70 6.07
C ARG A 179 20.46 2.10 4.78
N VAL A 180 19.46 1.23 4.85
CA VAL A 180 18.79 0.65 3.68
C VAL A 180 17.30 0.91 3.79
N ASN A 181 16.70 1.52 2.76
CA ASN A 181 15.28 1.82 2.71
C ASN A 181 14.69 1.40 1.36
N CYS A 182 13.37 1.28 1.32
CA CYS A 182 12.64 0.95 0.11
C CYS A 182 11.56 2.00 -0.17
N VAL A 183 11.36 2.29 -1.45
CA VAL A 183 10.24 3.10 -1.95
C VAL A 183 9.42 2.20 -2.86
N ALA A 184 8.09 2.14 -2.64
CA ALA A 184 7.17 1.33 -3.44
C ALA A 184 6.22 2.25 -4.23
N PRO A 185 6.57 2.65 -5.47
CA PRO A 185 5.71 3.48 -6.30
C PRO A 185 4.41 2.77 -6.66
N GLY A 186 3.33 3.54 -6.78
CA GLY A 186 2.10 3.13 -7.47
C GLY A 186 2.26 3.18 -8.99
N VAL A 187 1.15 3.36 -9.71
CA VAL A 187 1.20 3.55 -11.16
C VAL A 187 1.74 4.94 -11.47
N ILE A 188 2.74 5.01 -12.34
CA ILE A 188 3.43 6.26 -12.70
C ILE A 188 3.66 6.33 -14.20
N TRP A 189 3.63 7.54 -14.75
CA TRP A 189 3.93 7.82 -16.15
C TRP A 189 5.40 7.61 -16.46
N THR A 190 5.72 6.41 -16.93
CA THR A 190 7.06 6.01 -17.38
C THR A 190 6.95 5.01 -18.53
N GLU A 191 8.00 4.93 -19.36
CA GLU A 191 8.16 3.91 -20.40
C GLU A 191 8.41 2.48 -19.83
N PHE A 192 8.17 2.27 -18.53
CA PHE A 192 8.27 0.94 -17.91
C PHE A 192 7.08 0.04 -18.30
N HIS A 193 5.92 0.64 -18.59
CA HIS A 193 4.73 -0.09 -18.99
C HIS A 193 4.66 -0.22 -20.51
N GLU A 194 4.23 -1.39 -20.97
CA GLU A 194 4.00 -1.69 -22.40
C GLU A 194 2.92 -0.79 -23.01
N ASP A 195 1.92 -0.42 -22.21
CA ASP A 195 0.92 0.59 -22.54
C ASP A 195 1.33 1.95 -21.92
N PRO A 196 1.75 2.94 -22.73
CA PRO A 196 2.14 4.25 -22.24
C PRO A 196 0.99 5.02 -21.56
N GLU A 197 -0.26 4.73 -21.93
CA GLU A 197 -1.46 5.35 -21.36
C GLU A 197 -2.01 4.61 -20.14
N ARG A 198 -1.38 3.49 -19.76
CA ARG A 198 -1.76 2.72 -18.56
C ARG A 198 -1.94 3.59 -17.31
N PRO A 199 -1.11 4.61 -17.04
CA PRO A 199 -1.34 5.49 -15.90
C PRO A 199 -2.61 6.34 -16.05
N ALA A 200 -3.03 6.74 -17.25
CA ALA A 200 -4.35 7.37 -17.46
C ALA A 200 -5.51 6.37 -17.24
N LYS A 201 -5.36 5.15 -17.75
CA LYS A 201 -6.38 4.09 -17.66
C LYS A 201 -6.58 3.58 -16.23
N LEU A 202 -5.53 3.63 -15.41
CA LEU A 202 -5.57 3.33 -13.97
C LEU A 202 -5.73 4.60 -13.12
N ALA A 203 -5.67 5.79 -13.74
CA ALA A 203 -6.02 7.08 -13.13
C ALA A 203 -7.50 7.44 -13.35
N THR A 204 -8.39 6.45 -13.42
CA THR A 204 -9.73 6.67 -12.88
C THR A 204 -9.53 7.15 -11.44
N PRO A 205 -9.95 8.37 -11.08
CA PRO A 205 -9.42 9.04 -9.91
C PRO A 205 -9.73 8.26 -8.65
N SER A 206 -8.70 7.60 -8.11
CA SER A 206 -8.67 7.27 -6.70
C SER A 206 -8.85 8.59 -5.95
N PRO A 207 -9.79 8.69 -4.98
CA PRO A 207 -10.06 9.92 -4.21
C PRO A 207 -8.85 10.51 -3.46
N TRP A 208 -7.69 9.85 -3.53
CA TRP A 208 -6.50 10.09 -2.72
C TRP A 208 -5.31 10.66 -3.51
N ALA A 209 -5.40 10.84 -4.83
CA ALA A 209 -4.24 11.20 -5.66
C ALA A 209 -3.96 12.70 -5.81
N ALA A 210 -4.66 13.58 -5.09
CA ALA A 210 -4.36 15.01 -5.10
C ALA A 210 -4.02 15.51 -3.70
N ARG A 211 -2.73 15.77 -3.44
CA ARG A 211 -2.20 17.01 -2.80
C ARG A 211 -0.80 16.80 -2.23
N ASP A 212 0.21 17.16 -3.03
CA ASP A 212 1.56 17.45 -2.51
C ASP A 212 1.57 18.81 -1.79
N GLY A 213 2.05 18.80 -0.54
CA GLY A 213 2.38 19.98 0.25
C GLY A 213 3.48 19.61 1.26
N PRO A 214 4.47 20.50 1.52
CA PRO A 214 5.75 20.10 2.09
C PRO A 214 5.62 19.76 3.58
N ARG A 215 6.00 18.54 3.99
CA ARG A 215 6.12 18.21 5.42
C ARG A 215 7.45 17.59 5.79
N ARG A 216 8.02 18.21 6.83
CA ARG A 216 9.25 17.95 7.55
C ARG A 216 9.18 16.62 8.29
N SER A 217 10.32 15.91 8.33
CA SER A 217 10.55 14.68 9.09
C SER A 217 10.71 14.96 10.59
N PRO A 218 10.32 14.01 11.46
CA PRO A 218 11.01 13.78 12.72
C PRO A 218 11.64 12.39 12.83
N ALA A 219 12.68 12.34 13.65
CA ALA A 219 13.63 11.26 13.92
C ALA A 219 13.10 10.17 14.90
N PRO A 220 13.83 9.06 15.10
CA PRO A 220 13.26 7.75 15.46
C PRO A 220 13.47 7.33 16.94
N SER A 221 12.64 6.40 17.43
CA SER A 221 12.87 5.67 18.69
C SER A 221 12.94 4.15 18.51
N ARG A 222 14.15 3.67 18.81
CA ARG A 222 14.70 2.38 19.28
C ARG A 222 13.76 1.28 19.83
N GLY A 223 14.20 0.03 19.65
CA GLY A 223 14.00 -1.11 20.57
C GLY A 223 13.14 -2.25 20.01
N SER A 224 13.71 -3.23 19.30
CA SER A 224 14.42 -4.44 19.75
C SER A 224 13.57 -5.70 19.60
N CYS A 225 14.01 -6.54 18.67
CA CYS A 225 13.48 -7.82 18.23
C CYS A 225 13.82 -8.96 19.22
N ARG A 226 12.91 -9.92 19.42
CA ARG A 226 13.27 -11.33 19.66
C ARG A 226 12.34 -12.27 18.91
N THR A 227 12.97 -13.17 18.18
CA THR A 227 12.45 -14.17 17.24
C THR A 227 12.17 -15.51 17.92
N THR A 228 11.21 -16.30 17.40
CA THR A 228 11.42 -17.75 17.20
C THR A 228 10.50 -18.29 16.10
N ARG A 229 11.11 -18.96 15.11
CA ARG A 229 10.50 -19.69 13.98
C ARG A 229 9.91 -21.02 14.44
N ARG A 230 8.83 -21.46 13.80
CA ARG A 230 8.63 -22.89 13.49
C ARG A 230 7.78 -23.08 12.22
N THR A 231 8.34 -23.84 11.28
CA THR A 231 7.79 -24.17 9.97
C THR A 231 6.85 -25.37 10.06
N ARG A 232 5.72 -25.34 9.33
CA ARG A 232 4.99 -26.55 8.92
C ARG A 232 4.45 -26.41 7.50
N ARG A 233 4.71 -27.44 6.70
CA ARG A 233 4.23 -27.67 5.33
C ARG A 233 2.76 -28.11 5.34
N ALA A 234 1.97 -27.64 4.38
CA ALA A 234 0.73 -28.27 3.90
C ALA A 234 0.62 -27.96 2.40
N ARG A 235 0.91 -28.92 1.50
CA ARG A 235 -0.05 -29.83 0.82
C ARG A 235 -1.20 -29.09 0.14
N SER A 236 -1.10 -29.08 -1.19
CA SER A 236 -2.07 -28.62 -2.17
C SER A 236 -3.40 -29.39 -2.09
N CYS A 237 -4.50 -28.67 -2.19
CA CYS A 237 -5.78 -29.21 -2.67
C CYS A 237 -6.26 -28.33 -3.83
N ALA A 238 -6.64 -28.97 -4.92
CA ALA A 238 -7.22 -28.35 -6.10
C ALA A 238 -8.75 -28.26 -5.96
N SER A 239 -9.30 -27.07 -6.28
CA SER A 239 -10.57 -26.70 -6.97
C SER A 239 -11.92 -27.33 -6.52
N PRO A 240 -13.06 -26.57 -6.52
CA PRO A 240 -13.65 -26.06 -7.77
C PRO A 240 -14.41 -24.72 -7.70
N ALA A 241 -14.90 -24.32 -8.88
CA ALA A 241 -15.59 -23.09 -9.27
C ALA A 241 -16.70 -22.57 -8.32
N GLY A 242 -16.82 -21.24 -8.26
CA GLY A 242 -18.11 -20.56 -8.00
C GLY A 242 -18.39 -20.05 -6.59
N CYS A 243 -17.38 -19.79 -5.75
CA CYS A 243 -17.61 -19.22 -4.41
C CYS A 243 -17.06 -17.80 -4.32
N GLU A 244 -17.96 -16.82 -4.16
CA GLU A 244 -17.62 -15.44 -3.81
C GLU A 244 -16.78 -15.48 -2.52
N ALA A 245 -15.52 -15.04 -2.62
CA ALA A 245 -14.54 -15.23 -1.55
C ALA A 245 -14.80 -14.24 -0.38
N VAL A 246 -15.76 -14.58 0.46
CA VAL A 246 -15.96 -13.97 1.78
C VAL A 246 -14.98 -14.64 2.76
N HIS A 247 -14.35 -13.88 3.65
CA HIS A 247 -13.51 -14.45 4.69
C HIS A 247 -14.31 -15.51 5.48
N PRO A 248 -13.79 -16.74 5.68
CA PRO A 248 -14.59 -17.82 6.30
C PRO A 248 -15.13 -17.44 7.69
N LEU A 249 -14.43 -16.55 8.40
CA LEU A 249 -14.79 -16.10 9.75
C LEU A 249 -15.83 -14.97 9.81
N ILE A 250 -16.18 -14.33 8.69
CA ILE A 250 -17.22 -13.27 8.67
C ILE A 250 -18.54 -13.75 8.08
N THR A 251 -18.67 -15.05 7.81
CA THR A 251 -19.88 -15.67 7.28
C THR A 251 -21.03 -15.67 8.30
N GLY A 252 -22.26 -15.82 7.80
CA GLY A 252 -23.48 -15.87 8.60
C GLY A 252 -24.28 -14.57 8.59
N ALA A 253 -25.54 -14.67 9.02
CA ALA A 253 -26.46 -13.55 9.13
C ALA A 253 -26.94 -13.43 10.58
N GLU A 254 -27.03 -12.21 11.09
CA GLU A 254 -27.48 -11.91 12.45
C GLU A 254 -28.70 -11.01 12.41
N ARG A 255 -29.78 -11.42 13.07
CA ARG A 255 -31.01 -10.62 13.14
C ARG A 255 -30.82 -9.48 14.14
N LEU A 256 -30.96 -8.23 13.69
CA LEU A 256 -30.84 -7.03 14.53
C LEU A 256 -32.19 -6.59 15.10
N THR A 257 -33.23 -6.68 14.29
CA THR A 257 -34.65 -6.43 14.63
C THR A 257 -35.51 -7.44 13.89
N ASP A 258 -36.84 -7.43 14.09
CA ASP A 258 -37.74 -8.37 13.42
C ASP A 258 -37.62 -8.33 11.89
N ASP A 259 -37.41 -7.14 11.33
CA ASP A 259 -37.32 -6.82 9.90
C ASP A 259 -35.88 -6.67 9.36
N ILE A 260 -34.88 -6.40 10.21
CA ILE A 260 -33.51 -6.09 9.78
C ILE A 260 -32.53 -7.22 10.10
N VAL A 261 -31.82 -7.67 9.06
CA VAL A 261 -30.73 -8.65 9.15
C VAL A 261 -29.39 -8.03 8.78
N LEU A 262 -28.38 -8.28 9.60
CA LEU A 262 -26.98 -8.00 9.33
C LEU A 262 -26.34 -9.19 8.62
N ARG A 263 -25.84 -9.01 7.39
CA ARG A 263 -25.10 -10.05 6.68
C ARG A 263 -23.93 -9.49 5.87
N PRO A 264 -22.93 -10.31 5.52
CA PRO A 264 -21.85 -9.90 4.62
C PRO A 264 -22.39 -9.29 3.32
N ALA A 265 -21.70 -8.26 2.85
CA ALA A 265 -21.99 -7.67 1.55
C ALA A 265 -21.58 -8.63 0.42
N SER A 266 -22.39 -8.74 -0.62
CA SER A 266 -22.11 -9.50 -1.84
C SER A 266 -22.14 -8.59 -3.06
N LEU A 267 -21.65 -9.09 -4.20
CA LEU A 267 -21.69 -8.34 -5.46
C LEU A 267 -23.12 -8.06 -5.94
N ALA A 268 -24.07 -8.93 -5.59
CA ALA A 268 -25.48 -8.77 -5.94
C ALA A 268 -26.12 -7.54 -5.27
N ASP A 269 -25.51 -7.00 -4.20
CA ASP A 269 -26.04 -5.86 -3.46
C ASP A 269 -25.79 -4.51 -4.14
N ALA A 270 -25.07 -4.47 -5.26
CA ALA A 270 -24.63 -3.24 -5.90
C ALA A 270 -25.78 -2.27 -6.21
N GLU A 271 -26.91 -2.78 -6.70
CA GLU A 271 -28.04 -1.96 -7.10
C GLU A 271 -28.79 -1.37 -5.91
N VAL A 272 -29.14 -2.21 -4.92
CA VAL A 272 -29.81 -1.79 -3.68
C VAL A 272 -28.94 -0.81 -2.89
N LEU A 273 -27.62 -1.02 -2.88
CA LEU A 273 -26.67 -0.15 -2.21
C LEU A 273 -26.53 1.21 -2.91
N ALA A 274 -26.51 1.23 -4.25
CA ALA A 274 -26.50 2.47 -5.01
C ALA A 274 -27.78 3.29 -4.77
N ARG A 275 -28.95 2.64 -4.71
CA ARG A 275 -30.22 3.30 -4.37
C ARG A 275 -30.17 3.92 -2.97
N ALA A 276 -29.71 3.18 -1.97
CA ALA A 276 -29.60 3.67 -0.59
C ALA A 276 -28.67 4.88 -0.46
N PHE A 277 -27.48 4.85 -1.10
CA PHE A 277 -26.58 6.00 -1.12
C PHE A 277 -27.17 7.21 -1.85
N ARG A 278 -27.93 7.02 -2.94
CA ARG A 278 -28.61 8.13 -3.63
C ARG A 278 -29.65 8.80 -2.72
N ARG A 279 -30.49 8.00 -2.06
CA ARG A 279 -31.49 8.52 -1.10
C ARG A 279 -30.85 9.28 0.06
N SER A 280 -29.72 8.77 0.55
CA SER A 280 -29.05 9.28 1.75
C SER A 280 -27.99 10.34 1.47
N ARG A 281 -27.75 10.71 0.19
CA ARG A 281 -26.65 11.57 -0.24
C ARG A 281 -26.57 12.88 0.55
N ASP A 282 -27.67 13.62 0.59
CA ASP A 282 -27.72 14.92 1.27
C ASP A 282 -27.61 14.77 2.79
N HIS A 283 -28.27 13.75 3.34
CA HIS A 283 -28.23 13.43 4.76
C HIS A 283 -26.82 13.10 5.26
N LEU A 284 -26.04 12.34 4.48
CA LEU A 284 -24.69 11.91 4.84
C LEU A 284 -23.62 12.96 4.53
N SER A 285 -23.90 13.90 3.61
CA SER A 285 -22.93 14.90 3.15
C SER A 285 -22.18 15.70 4.23
N PRO A 286 -22.74 16.00 5.43
CA PRO A 286 -21.97 16.68 6.47
C PRO A 286 -20.86 15.80 7.08
N TRP A 287 -21.01 14.49 7.00
CA TRP A 287 -20.19 13.50 7.71
C TRP A 287 -19.40 12.56 6.78
N ASP A 288 -19.73 12.52 5.49
CA ASP A 288 -19.07 11.69 4.48
C ASP A 288 -18.14 12.55 3.59
N PRO A 289 -17.00 12.03 3.11
CA PRO A 289 -16.16 12.77 2.18
C PRO A 289 -16.85 12.90 0.83
N VAL A 290 -16.40 13.88 0.03
CA VAL A 290 -16.92 14.09 -1.32
C VAL A 290 -16.67 12.82 -2.16
N ARG A 291 -17.75 12.28 -2.72
CA ARG A 291 -17.74 11.09 -3.59
C ARG A 291 -17.92 11.51 -5.05
N PRO A 292 -17.25 10.84 -6.02
CA PRO A 292 -17.53 11.03 -7.44
C PRO A 292 -18.93 10.53 -7.80
N GLU A 293 -19.51 11.00 -8.92
CA GLU A 293 -20.84 10.55 -9.37
C GLU A 293 -20.91 9.04 -9.62
N SER A 294 -19.80 8.42 -10.05
CA SER A 294 -19.70 6.97 -10.21
C SER A 294 -19.98 6.20 -8.91
N PHE A 295 -19.74 6.80 -7.74
CA PHE A 295 -20.07 6.17 -6.45
C PHE A 295 -21.58 5.93 -6.30
N TYR A 296 -22.43 6.73 -6.92
CA TYR A 296 -23.88 6.64 -6.78
C TYR A 296 -24.55 5.78 -7.87
N THR A 297 -23.76 5.09 -8.69
CA THR A 297 -24.23 4.18 -9.74
C THR A 297 -24.12 2.72 -9.31
N THR A 298 -24.94 1.85 -9.90
CA THR A 298 -24.86 0.40 -9.68
C THR A 298 -23.49 -0.14 -10.06
N GLU A 299 -22.93 0.31 -11.19
CA GLU A 299 -21.61 -0.11 -11.66
C GLU A 299 -20.50 0.26 -10.66
N GLY A 300 -20.46 1.51 -10.18
CA GLY A 300 -19.45 1.92 -9.22
C GLY A 300 -19.58 1.25 -7.85
N GLN A 301 -20.81 0.94 -7.41
CA GLN A 301 -20.99 0.09 -6.22
C GLN A 301 -20.54 -1.35 -6.46
N ALA A 302 -20.77 -1.92 -7.64
CA ALA A 302 -20.29 -3.26 -7.98
C ALA A 302 -18.75 -3.32 -7.99
N GLU A 303 -18.07 -2.31 -8.54
CA GLU A 303 -16.61 -2.19 -8.46
C GLU A 303 -16.12 -2.08 -7.02
N ARG A 304 -16.79 -1.27 -6.20
CA ARG A 304 -16.46 -1.10 -4.78
C ARG A 304 -16.61 -2.41 -4.00
N LEU A 305 -17.72 -3.13 -4.21
CA LEU A 305 -17.98 -4.42 -3.58
C LEU A 305 -16.96 -5.47 -4.02
N ARG A 306 -16.55 -5.48 -5.30
CA ARG A 306 -15.48 -6.36 -5.80
C ARG A 306 -14.16 -6.09 -5.08
N ALA A 307 -13.74 -4.83 -5.01
CA ALA A 307 -12.51 -4.44 -4.31
C ALA A 307 -12.57 -4.73 -2.80
N GLN A 308 -13.76 -4.66 -2.19
CA GLN A 308 -13.95 -5.04 -0.79
C GLN A 308 -13.90 -6.56 -0.61
N ALA A 309 -14.50 -7.34 -1.51
CA ALA A 309 -14.47 -8.80 -1.47
C ALA A 309 -13.02 -9.33 -1.55
N GLU A 310 -12.19 -8.77 -2.44
CA GLU A 310 -10.77 -9.13 -2.55
C GLU A 310 -10.01 -8.88 -1.22
N LYS A 311 -10.24 -7.73 -0.59
CA LYS A 311 -9.63 -7.40 0.72
C LYS A 311 -10.19 -8.26 1.85
N SER A 312 -11.44 -8.65 1.73
CA SER A 312 -12.10 -9.50 2.71
C SER A 312 -11.57 -10.93 2.64
N ALA A 313 -11.35 -11.48 1.45
CA ALA A 313 -10.77 -12.80 1.25
C ALA A 313 -9.43 -12.98 1.98
N VAL A 314 -8.66 -11.90 2.15
CA VAL A 314 -7.37 -11.89 2.87
C VAL A 314 -7.45 -11.33 4.30
N GLY A 315 -8.66 -11.10 4.83
CA GLY A 315 -8.89 -10.72 6.23
C GLY A 315 -8.55 -9.27 6.59
N LEU A 316 -8.43 -8.37 5.60
CA LEU A 316 -8.08 -6.96 5.84
C LEU A 316 -9.30 -6.05 6.06
N VAL A 317 -10.47 -6.47 5.56
CA VAL A 317 -11.74 -5.73 5.65
C VAL A 317 -12.89 -6.72 5.82
N ALA A 318 -13.89 -6.36 6.61
CA ALA A 318 -15.14 -7.09 6.76
C ALA A 318 -16.33 -6.14 6.58
N PRO A 319 -16.98 -6.14 5.40
CA PRO A 319 -18.16 -5.34 5.15
C PRO A 319 -19.45 -6.12 5.41
N TRP A 320 -20.37 -5.54 6.17
CA TRP A 320 -21.73 -6.05 6.35
C TRP A 320 -22.76 -5.00 5.94
N LEU A 321 -23.88 -5.49 5.41
CA LEU A 321 -25.07 -4.70 5.12
C LEU A 321 -26.16 -5.01 6.14
N LEU A 322 -26.92 -3.99 6.49
CA LEU A 322 -28.19 -4.11 7.19
C LEU A 322 -29.28 -4.13 6.11
N LEU A 323 -29.99 -5.24 6.00
CA LEU A 323 -31.02 -5.43 5.00
C LEU A 323 -32.37 -5.56 5.66
N ASP A 324 -33.32 -4.81 5.13
CA ASP A 324 -34.74 -4.98 5.39
C ASP A 324 -35.23 -6.15 4.53
N GLU A 325 -35.57 -7.26 5.19
CA GLU A 325 -36.03 -8.49 4.51
C GLU A 325 -37.40 -8.32 3.85
N ASP A 326 -38.27 -7.46 4.42
CA ASP A 326 -39.61 -7.21 3.90
C ASP A 326 -39.57 -6.30 2.68
N ALA A 327 -38.74 -5.25 2.73
CA ALA A 327 -38.60 -4.27 1.64
C ALA A 327 -37.58 -4.68 0.57
N GLY A 328 -36.67 -5.62 0.88
CA GLY A 328 -35.56 -5.98 -0.01
C GLY A 328 -34.57 -4.82 -0.22
N GLU A 329 -34.42 -3.94 0.76
CA GLU A 329 -33.65 -2.70 0.66
C GLU A 329 -32.52 -2.64 1.71
N VAL A 330 -31.47 -1.88 1.39
CA VAL A 330 -30.36 -1.64 2.34
C VAL A 330 -30.76 -0.53 3.32
N ALA A 331 -30.88 -0.90 4.59
CA ALA A 331 -31.14 0.01 5.70
C ALA A 331 -29.86 0.71 6.20
N GLY A 332 -28.68 0.18 5.87
CA GLY A 332 -27.39 0.77 6.19
C GLY A 332 -26.23 -0.20 5.97
N ALA A 333 -25.03 0.22 6.34
CA ALA A 333 -23.86 -0.67 6.32
C ALA A 333 -22.94 -0.40 7.51
N VAL A 334 -22.23 -1.45 7.90
CA VAL A 334 -21.16 -1.41 8.89
C VAL A 334 -19.94 -2.12 8.30
N THR A 335 -18.76 -1.56 8.52
CA THR A 335 -17.52 -2.11 7.96
C THR A 335 -16.44 -2.04 9.01
N LEU A 336 -15.78 -3.18 9.23
CA LEU A 336 -14.52 -3.24 9.93
C LEU A 336 -13.40 -3.16 8.91
N SER A 337 -12.56 -2.15 9.00
CA SER A 337 -11.47 -1.85 8.06
C SER A 337 -10.13 -1.79 8.79
N HIS A 338 -9.01 -1.82 8.05
CA HIS A 338 -7.67 -1.85 8.66
C HIS A 338 -7.53 -2.96 9.71
N ILE A 339 -8.08 -4.14 9.42
CA ILE A 339 -7.96 -5.28 10.32
C ILE A 339 -6.49 -5.70 10.35
N ALA A 340 -5.90 -5.59 11.53
CA ALA A 340 -4.51 -5.90 11.79
C ALA A 340 -4.43 -7.19 12.62
N PRO A 341 -3.73 -8.23 12.12
CA PRO A 341 -3.49 -9.44 12.90
C PRO A 341 -2.49 -9.17 14.05
N ALA A 342 -2.08 -10.22 14.75
CA ALA A 342 -1.09 -10.11 15.81
C ALA A 342 0.19 -9.35 15.35
N PRO A 343 0.82 -8.55 16.23
CA PRO A 343 0.52 -8.41 17.65
C PRO A 343 -0.58 -7.41 17.99
N LEU A 344 -1.15 -6.69 17.01
CA LEU A 344 -2.08 -5.60 17.29
C LEU A 344 -3.52 -6.08 17.52
N LEU A 345 -3.96 -7.11 16.77
CA LEU A 345 -5.29 -7.71 16.86
C LEU A 345 -6.39 -6.63 16.95
N SER A 346 -6.41 -5.72 15.96
CA SER A 346 -7.34 -4.58 15.95
C SER A 346 -8.07 -4.40 14.62
N GLY A 347 -9.11 -3.57 14.64
CA GLY A 347 -9.78 -3.10 13.43
C GLY A 347 -10.50 -1.77 13.65
N ASN A 348 -10.81 -1.05 12.58
CA ASN A 348 -11.46 0.25 12.59
C ASN A 348 -12.91 0.16 12.09
N LEU A 349 -13.86 0.54 12.94
CA LEU A 349 -15.29 0.48 12.71
C LEU A 349 -15.78 1.76 12.05
N GLY A 350 -16.38 1.61 10.86
CA GLY A 350 -17.19 2.63 10.20
C GLY A 350 -18.61 2.13 9.98
N TYR A 351 -19.60 3.01 10.11
CA TYR A 351 -21.00 2.68 9.83
C TYR A 351 -21.77 3.89 9.31
N TRP A 352 -22.86 3.62 8.61
CA TRP A 352 -23.86 4.61 8.22
C TRP A 352 -25.23 3.94 8.13
N ILE A 353 -26.29 4.72 8.28
CA ILE A 353 -27.68 4.27 8.20
C ILE A 353 -28.37 5.10 7.13
N ASP A 354 -29.19 4.45 6.31
CA ASP A 354 -30.01 5.11 5.30
C ASP A 354 -31.00 6.07 5.98
N VAL A 355 -31.21 7.24 5.38
CA VAL A 355 -32.06 8.31 5.93
C VAL A 355 -33.48 7.85 6.28
N THR A 356 -34.05 6.87 5.56
CA THR A 356 -35.40 6.36 5.83
C THR A 356 -35.48 5.43 7.05
N TYR A 357 -34.33 4.94 7.51
CA TYR A 357 -34.17 4.04 8.65
C TYR A 357 -33.49 4.72 9.85
N ALA A 358 -33.08 5.98 9.70
CA ALA A 358 -32.45 6.76 10.76
C ALA A 358 -33.36 6.86 12.00
N GLY A 359 -32.75 6.87 13.19
CA GLY A 359 -33.47 6.99 14.46
C GLY A 359 -34.05 5.68 15.03
N ARG A 360 -34.00 4.56 14.30
CA ARG A 360 -34.50 3.25 14.76
C ARG A 360 -33.53 2.45 15.66
N GLY A 361 -32.39 3.05 16.05
CA GLY A 361 -31.39 2.37 16.88
C GLY A 361 -30.46 1.39 16.14
N LEU A 362 -30.66 1.20 14.82
CA LEU A 362 -29.92 0.22 14.00
C LEU A 362 -28.40 0.37 14.04
N ALA A 363 -27.87 1.60 14.11
CA ALA A 363 -26.43 1.82 14.24
C ALA A 363 -25.86 1.21 15.53
N THR A 364 -26.59 1.32 16.64
CA THR A 364 -26.20 0.72 17.93
C THR A 364 -26.25 -0.80 17.87
N ALA A 365 -27.31 -1.35 17.27
CA ALA A 365 -27.47 -2.79 17.11
C ALA A 365 -26.34 -3.39 16.25
N ALA A 366 -26.07 -2.79 15.09
CA ALA A 366 -25.02 -3.25 14.18
C ALA A 366 -23.61 -3.10 14.76
N ALA A 367 -23.29 -1.97 15.40
CA ALA A 367 -21.98 -1.78 16.04
C ALA A 367 -21.76 -2.79 17.18
N THR A 368 -22.81 -3.12 17.94
CA THR A 368 -22.76 -4.14 19.00
C THR A 368 -22.50 -5.52 18.43
N ALA A 369 -23.27 -5.94 17.42
CA ALA A 369 -23.11 -7.21 16.73
C ALA A 369 -21.70 -7.35 16.13
N VAL A 370 -21.21 -6.34 15.41
CA VAL A 370 -19.86 -6.36 14.82
C VAL A 370 -18.76 -6.43 15.88
N CYS A 371 -18.91 -5.77 17.03
CA CYS A 371 -17.94 -5.92 18.12
C CYS A 371 -17.92 -7.34 18.69
N GLN A 372 -19.08 -8.00 18.79
CA GLN A 372 -19.15 -9.40 19.21
C GLN A 372 -18.51 -10.33 18.18
N ILE A 373 -18.80 -10.14 16.88
CA ILE A 373 -18.14 -10.89 15.80
C ILE A 373 -16.63 -10.66 15.82
N ALA A 374 -16.18 -9.42 16.01
CA ALA A 374 -14.78 -9.05 16.09
C ALA A 374 -14.07 -9.78 17.25
N ASP A 375 -14.74 -9.92 18.38
CA ASP A 375 -14.24 -10.64 19.55
C ASP A 375 -14.23 -12.16 19.31
N GLU A 376 -15.39 -12.74 19.04
CA GLU A 376 -15.62 -14.19 19.08
C GLU A 376 -15.11 -14.91 17.83
N ARG A 377 -15.26 -14.29 16.65
CA ARG A 377 -14.94 -14.93 15.36
C ARG A 377 -13.62 -14.47 14.79
N LEU A 378 -13.31 -13.18 14.91
CA LEU A 378 -12.05 -12.61 14.39
C LEU A 378 -10.91 -12.60 15.40
N GLY A 379 -11.21 -12.85 16.69
CA GLY A 379 -10.20 -12.91 17.74
C GLY A 379 -9.50 -11.58 17.99
N LEU A 380 -10.13 -10.45 17.66
CA LEU A 380 -9.56 -9.13 17.85
C LEU A 380 -9.57 -8.76 19.33
N HIS A 381 -8.51 -8.12 19.78
CA HIS A 381 -8.39 -7.53 21.11
C HIS A 381 -9.09 -6.16 21.17
N ARG A 382 -9.09 -5.42 20.06
CA ARG A 382 -9.51 -4.01 20.03
C ARG A 382 -10.31 -3.64 18.79
N VAL A 383 -11.30 -2.78 18.96
CA VAL A 383 -11.96 -2.07 17.86
C VAL A 383 -11.82 -0.57 18.08
N GLU A 384 -11.47 0.16 17.03
CA GLU A 384 -11.31 1.61 17.04
C GLU A 384 -12.38 2.26 16.16
N ALA A 385 -12.72 3.51 16.44
CA ALA A 385 -13.63 4.30 15.61
C ALA A 385 -13.24 5.78 15.65
N GLY A 386 -13.61 6.53 14.62
CA GLY A 386 -13.39 7.98 14.54
C GLY A 386 -14.67 8.71 14.20
N THR A 387 -14.92 9.85 14.84
CA THR A 387 -16.07 10.72 14.52
C THR A 387 -15.64 12.17 14.43
N LEU A 388 -16.35 12.95 13.61
CA LEU A 388 -16.23 14.41 13.64
C LEU A 388 -16.64 14.96 15.02
N LEU A 389 -16.02 16.07 15.42
CA LEU A 389 -16.27 16.71 16.73
C LEU A 389 -17.75 17.02 16.97
N ASP A 390 -18.43 17.47 15.91
CA ASP A 390 -19.84 17.87 15.88
C ASP A 390 -20.80 16.69 15.61
N ASN A 391 -20.31 15.48 15.32
CA ASN A 391 -21.15 14.30 15.12
C ASN A 391 -21.57 13.66 16.45
N THR A 392 -22.40 14.36 17.21
CA THR A 392 -22.85 13.89 18.53
C THR A 392 -23.70 12.62 18.44
N ALA A 393 -24.36 12.36 17.30
CA ALA A 393 -25.16 11.16 17.10
C ALA A 393 -24.29 9.90 17.08
N SER A 394 -23.24 9.87 16.26
CA SER A 394 -22.30 8.75 16.21
C SER A 394 -21.53 8.59 17.52
N GLN A 395 -21.18 9.68 18.19
CA GLN A 395 -20.54 9.62 19.51
C GLN A 395 -21.45 8.94 20.55
N ARG A 396 -22.76 9.23 20.55
CA ARG A 396 -23.74 8.54 21.43
C ARG A 396 -23.87 7.06 21.11
N VAL A 397 -23.82 6.67 19.82
CA VAL A 397 -23.83 5.27 19.42
C VAL A 397 -22.60 4.55 19.96
N LEU A 398 -21.41 5.12 19.76
CA LEU A 398 -20.15 4.55 20.25
C LEU A 398 -20.15 4.39 21.78
N ALA A 399 -20.59 5.42 22.52
CA ALA A 399 -20.72 5.35 23.97
C ALA A 399 -21.67 4.23 24.43
N LYS A 400 -22.84 4.07 23.79
CA LYS A 400 -23.78 2.98 24.08
C LYS A 400 -23.20 1.60 23.78
N CYS A 401 -22.31 1.50 22.80
CA CYS A 401 -21.59 0.28 22.46
C CYS A 401 -20.34 0.05 23.32
N GLY A 402 -20.10 0.83 24.38
CA GLY A 402 -18.98 0.64 25.30
C GLY A 402 -17.63 1.11 24.75
N PHE A 403 -17.61 2.03 23.80
CA PHE A 403 -16.38 2.67 23.36
C PHE A 403 -16.01 3.84 24.27
N GLU A 404 -14.72 4.00 24.51
CA GLU A 404 -14.12 5.08 25.29
C GLU A 404 -13.34 6.03 24.37
N GLU A 405 -13.41 7.33 24.62
CA GLU A 405 -12.58 8.32 23.92
C GLU A 405 -11.13 8.22 24.43
N TYR A 406 -10.16 8.09 23.51
CA TYR A 406 -8.75 8.00 23.86
C TYR A 406 -7.87 9.08 23.22
N GLY A 407 -8.41 9.89 22.31
CA GLY A 407 -7.62 10.93 21.68
C GLY A 407 -8.37 11.82 20.70
N LEU A 408 -7.67 12.89 20.31
CA LEU A 408 -8.10 13.84 19.31
C LEU A 408 -7.11 13.85 18.15
N ALA A 409 -7.57 13.46 16.96
CA ALA A 409 -6.81 13.56 15.72
C ALA A 409 -7.10 14.89 15.02
N ARG A 410 -6.12 15.80 15.00
CA ARG A 410 -6.26 17.10 14.34
C ARG A 410 -6.10 16.97 12.82
N ARG A 411 -7.00 17.60 12.06
CA ARG A 411 -7.01 17.62 10.58
C ARG A 411 -6.91 16.20 10.00
N TYR A 412 -7.71 15.29 10.55
CA TYR A 412 -7.59 13.86 10.32
C TYR A 412 -8.13 13.43 8.95
N LEU A 413 -9.37 13.80 8.62
CA LEU A 413 -10.01 13.46 7.35
C LEU A 413 -10.52 14.69 6.61
N HIS A 414 -10.48 14.63 5.29
CA HIS A 414 -11.03 15.68 4.43
C HIS A 414 -12.51 15.42 4.15
N ILE A 415 -13.39 16.02 4.94
CA ILE A 415 -14.84 15.83 4.91
C ILE A 415 -15.52 17.15 4.58
N ASN A 416 -16.49 17.10 3.67
CA ASN A 416 -17.26 18.26 3.23
C ASN A 416 -16.38 19.48 2.88
N GLY A 417 -15.36 19.25 2.03
CA GLY A 417 -14.50 20.33 1.50
C GLY A 417 -13.38 20.84 2.42
N ALA A 418 -13.22 20.30 3.65
CA ALA A 418 -12.18 20.75 4.58
C ALA A 418 -11.51 19.59 5.33
N TRP A 419 -10.27 19.79 5.78
CA TRP A 419 -9.63 18.90 6.75
C TRP A 419 -10.23 19.11 8.13
N ARG A 420 -10.79 18.06 8.72
CA ARG A 420 -11.57 18.13 9.95
C ARG A 420 -10.97 17.28 11.07
N ASP A 421 -11.08 17.78 12.29
CA ASP A 421 -10.64 17.10 13.50
C ASP A 421 -11.59 15.96 13.86
N HIS A 422 -11.05 14.87 14.41
CA HIS A 422 -11.81 13.69 14.81
C HIS A 422 -11.54 13.31 16.25
N ARG A 423 -12.60 12.98 16.99
CA ARG A 423 -12.49 12.24 18.25
C ARG A 423 -12.27 10.77 17.93
N LEU A 424 -11.25 10.20 18.56
CA LEU A 424 -10.89 8.80 18.43
C LEU A 424 -11.44 8.01 19.61
N PHE A 425 -12.09 6.91 19.29
CA PHE A 425 -12.74 6.01 20.22
C PHE A 425 -12.13 4.62 20.10
N GLN A 426 -12.09 3.90 21.21
CA GLN A 426 -11.68 2.50 21.23
C GLN A 426 -12.60 1.68 22.13
N ARG A 427 -12.72 0.41 21.83
CA ARG A 427 -13.30 -0.60 22.70
C ARG A 427 -12.31 -1.75 22.83
N ILE A 428 -11.94 -2.07 24.06
CA ILE A 428 -11.22 -3.30 24.39
C ILE A 428 -12.26 -4.42 24.45
N LEU A 429 -12.05 -5.46 23.65
CA LEU A 429 -12.99 -6.57 23.53
C LEU A 429 -12.70 -7.65 24.58
N ASN A 430 -11.42 -7.95 24.81
CA ASN A 430 -10.95 -9.01 25.70
C ASN A 430 -9.47 -8.78 26.05
N ASP A 431 -8.95 -9.49 27.05
CA ASP A 431 -7.52 -9.49 27.43
C ASP A 431 -6.83 -10.83 27.11
N ARG A 432 -7.29 -11.53 26.06
CA ARG A 432 -6.71 -12.82 25.67
C ARG A 432 -5.31 -12.63 25.11
N THR A 433 -4.41 -13.53 25.45
CA THR A 433 -3.05 -13.55 24.87
C THR A 433 -3.14 -13.85 23.37
N PRO A 434 -2.46 -13.06 22.50
CA PRO A 434 -2.45 -13.25 21.06
C PRO A 434 -1.95 -14.62 20.56
#